data_AF-A0A9E0L098-F1
#
_entry.id   AF-A0A9E0L098-F1
#
_cell.length_a   1.000
_cell.length_b   1.000
_cell.length_c   1.000
_cell.angle_alpha   90.00
_cell.angle_beta   90.00
_cell.angle_gamma   90.00
#
_symmetry.space_group_name_H-M   'P 1'
#
loop_
_entity.id
_entity.type
_entity.pdbx_description
1 polymer ?
#
loop_
_entity_poly.entity_id
_entity_poly.type
_entity_poly.pdbx_seq_one_letter_code
_entity_poly.pdbx_strand_id
1 'polypeptide(L)'
;MTQGVVTVQGLRLRDGPGGAVVAPSLDKGVGVEMFESTAGWTRITTLRAPIRAGWVSSQFLAQTVAVVLPSAPPPAPPPMPDDPDHPVTVVGGKAIAPDGRAFASVHKTGFYTVGRTSLVAWLAGNPPPADVKPSAVRVVRAISANEGLLEAINSYDNSYMSFGVFQWTCGPATDAGELPALLAALKRTSPAAFQDCFGRYGLDVKTSGPAATTGYLVLNGVVLDTAARKLQLRGATWAYRFWRAGHHHDMRACQLTFAAGRINRFLDAKAAGVAVRRWFTSEQGVALVLDEHVNRPGHVPGTLATAIARIGAQDPTNWKTADEARLIAAYVLARKATNMTHPMPRAERIADAVNQNTLSDDRGSFMI
;
A
#
# COMPACT_ATOMS: atom_id res chain seq x y z
N MET A 1 2.42 -8.71 17.68
CA MET A 1 1.88 -9.89 16.98
C MET A 1 2.90 -10.98 17.06
N THR A 2 2.44 -12.22 17.19
CA THR A 2 3.33 -13.33 17.48
C THR A 2 3.34 -14.25 16.28
N GLN A 3 4.52 -14.45 15.70
CA GLN A 3 4.69 -15.50 14.71
C GLN A 3 4.85 -16.84 15.41
N GLY A 4 4.42 -17.89 14.73
CA GLY A 4 4.55 -19.24 15.22
C GLY A 4 4.77 -20.22 14.09
N VAL A 5 4.93 -21.48 14.48
CA VAL A 5 5.00 -22.61 13.57
C VAL A 5 4.01 -23.67 14.01
N VAL A 6 3.41 -24.34 13.02
CA VAL A 6 2.60 -25.54 13.26
C VAL A 6 3.50 -26.66 13.78
N THR A 7 3.13 -27.27 14.90
CA THR A 7 3.96 -28.29 15.58
C THR A 7 3.58 -29.73 15.23
N VAL A 8 2.44 -29.93 14.58
CA VAL A 8 1.87 -31.25 14.25
C VAL A 8 1.60 -31.37 12.75
N GLN A 9 1.62 -32.59 12.24
CA GLN A 9 1.20 -32.87 10.87
C GLN A 9 -0.32 -32.85 10.78
N GLY A 10 -0.88 -32.42 9.64
CA GLY A 10 -2.31 -32.61 9.39
C GLY A 10 -3.22 -31.65 10.16
N LEU A 11 -2.72 -30.50 10.62
CA LEU A 11 -3.48 -29.53 11.41
C LEU A 11 -4.59 -28.88 10.57
N ARG A 12 -5.85 -29.10 10.92
CA ARG A 12 -7.00 -28.61 10.14
C ARG A 12 -7.38 -27.17 10.53
N LEU A 13 -7.50 -26.29 9.54
CA LEU A 13 -8.09 -24.96 9.72
C LEU A 13 -9.60 -25.06 9.83
N ARG A 14 -10.20 -24.25 10.71
CA ARG A 14 -11.64 -24.17 10.93
C ARG A 14 -12.20 -22.77 10.73
N ASP A 15 -13.50 -22.67 10.43
CA ASP A 15 -14.23 -21.39 10.31
C ASP A 15 -14.40 -20.67 11.66
N GLY A 16 -14.34 -21.41 12.76
CA GLY A 16 -14.42 -20.91 14.13
C GLY A 16 -13.81 -21.87 15.15
N PRO A 17 -13.74 -21.47 16.44
CA PRO A 17 -13.36 -22.36 17.54
C PRO A 17 -14.22 -23.63 17.55
N GLY A 18 -13.61 -24.78 17.24
CA GLY A 18 -14.32 -26.07 17.15
C GLY A 18 -15.24 -26.25 15.93
N GLY A 19 -15.28 -25.28 15.01
CA GLY A 19 -16.20 -25.23 13.86
C GLY A 19 -15.86 -26.20 12.71
N ALA A 20 -16.45 -26.01 11.54
CA ALA A 20 -16.21 -26.87 10.38
C ALA A 20 -14.80 -26.66 9.81
N VAL A 21 -14.24 -27.70 9.19
CA VAL A 21 -12.93 -27.61 8.52
C VAL A 21 -13.10 -26.83 7.22
N VAL A 22 -12.32 -25.77 7.04
CA VAL A 22 -12.45 -24.84 5.90
C VAL A 22 -11.35 -24.95 4.86
N ALA A 23 -10.23 -25.61 5.18
CA ALA A 23 -9.13 -25.76 4.26
C ALA A 23 -8.39 -27.09 4.46
N PRO A 24 -7.61 -27.55 3.47
CA PRO A 24 -6.73 -28.70 3.65
C PRO A 24 -5.77 -28.48 4.83
N SER A 25 -5.34 -29.57 5.44
CA SER A 25 -4.48 -29.52 6.61
C SER A 25 -3.17 -28.78 6.36
N LEU A 26 -2.67 -28.13 7.41
CA LEU A 26 -1.31 -27.61 7.48
C LEU A 26 -0.38 -28.70 8.01
N ASP A 27 0.81 -28.74 7.44
CA ASP A 27 1.85 -29.66 7.85
C ASP A 27 2.71 -29.06 8.97
N LYS A 28 3.45 -29.94 9.65
CA LYS A 28 4.39 -29.51 10.68
C LYS A 28 5.45 -28.58 10.08
N GLY A 29 5.78 -27.51 10.79
CA GLY A 29 6.77 -26.51 10.38
C GLY A 29 6.20 -25.38 9.52
N VAL A 30 4.93 -25.42 9.13
CA VAL A 30 4.29 -24.30 8.44
C VAL A 30 4.32 -23.05 9.33
N GLY A 31 4.96 -21.99 8.84
CA GLY A 31 5.00 -20.70 9.51
C GLY A 31 3.65 -20.00 9.44
N VAL A 32 3.19 -19.49 10.58
CA VAL A 32 1.90 -18.83 10.73
C VAL A 32 2.04 -17.52 11.50
N GLU A 33 1.15 -16.59 11.21
CA GLU A 33 0.90 -15.44 12.06
C GLU A 33 -0.28 -15.72 12.99
N MET A 34 -0.14 -15.41 14.28
CA MET A 34 -1.19 -15.59 15.29
C MET A 34 -1.78 -14.23 15.66
N PHE A 35 -3.11 -14.14 15.59
CA PHE A 35 -3.82 -12.86 15.77
C PHE A 35 -4.55 -12.78 17.10
N GLU A 36 -5.61 -13.56 17.24
CA GLU A 36 -6.47 -13.62 18.42
C GLU A 36 -6.51 -15.05 18.94
N SER A 37 -6.61 -15.19 20.26
CA SER A 37 -6.77 -16.50 20.91
C SER A 37 -7.94 -16.45 21.87
N THR A 38 -8.82 -17.45 21.79
CA THR A 38 -9.97 -17.60 22.68
C THR A 38 -10.24 -19.07 22.91
N ALA A 39 -10.54 -19.45 24.15
CA ALA A 39 -10.91 -20.82 24.53
C ALA A 39 -9.99 -21.93 23.98
N GLY A 40 -8.68 -21.71 23.95
CA GLY A 40 -7.71 -22.70 23.45
C GLY A 40 -7.64 -22.83 21.92
N TRP A 41 -8.25 -21.89 21.20
CA TRP A 41 -8.15 -21.72 19.76
C TRP A 41 -7.42 -20.44 19.42
N THR A 42 -6.59 -20.48 18.39
CA THR A 42 -5.88 -19.33 17.86
C THR A 42 -6.25 -19.16 16.40
N ARG A 43 -6.62 -17.94 16.03
CA ARG A 43 -6.80 -17.56 14.64
C ARG A 43 -5.45 -17.28 14.02
N ILE A 44 -5.23 -17.87 12.86
CA ILE A 44 -3.97 -17.80 12.14
C ILE A 44 -4.15 -17.41 10.67
N THR A 45 -3.04 -16.96 10.08
CA THR A 45 -2.85 -16.90 8.62
C THR A 45 -1.49 -17.51 8.30
N THR A 46 -1.40 -18.34 7.26
CA THR A 46 -0.09 -18.87 6.82
C THR A 46 0.78 -17.76 6.27
N LEU A 47 2.09 -17.81 6.57
CA LEU A 47 3.03 -16.77 6.14
C LEU A 47 3.47 -16.93 4.67
N ARG A 48 3.23 -18.11 4.08
CA ARG A 48 3.63 -18.46 2.71
C ARG A 48 2.49 -19.14 1.97
N ALA A 49 2.55 -19.05 0.64
CA ALA A 49 1.64 -19.71 -0.27
C ALA A 49 1.51 -21.23 0.02
N PRO A 50 0.29 -21.81 -0.03
CA PRO A 50 -0.98 -21.11 -0.17
C PRO A 50 -1.32 -20.29 1.09
N ILE A 51 -1.69 -19.01 0.90
CA ILE A 51 -2.11 -18.14 2.01
C ILE A 51 -3.51 -18.56 2.43
N ARG A 52 -3.64 -19.03 3.66
CA ARG A 52 -4.89 -19.54 4.23
C ARG A 52 -5.11 -18.93 5.59
N ALA A 53 -6.36 -18.61 5.89
CA ALA A 53 -6.76 -18.08 7.20
C ALA A 53 -7.81 -18.96 7.87
N GLY A 54 -7.75 -19.07 9.19
CA GLY A 54 -8.72 -19.83 9.95
C GLY A 54 -8.32 -20.05 11.40
N TRP A 55 -9.14 -20.81 12.12
CA TRP A 55 -8.91 -21.17 13.51
C TRP A 55 -8.24 -22.54 13.62
N VAL A 56 -7.23 -22.62 14.48
CA VAL A 56 -6.57 -23.87 14.86
C VAL A 56 -6.46 -23.97 16.38
N SER A 57 -6.33 -25.18 16.90
CA SER A 57 -6.12 -25.39 18.34
C SER A 57 -4.75 -24.82 18.75
N SER A 58 -4.74 -23.92 19.73
CA SER A 58 -3.54 -23.17 20.16
C SER A 58 -2.40 -24.08 20.60
N GLN A 59 -2.73 -25.25 21.16
CA GLN A 59 -1.73 -26.22 21.62
C GLN A 59 -0.82 -26.76 20.51
N PHE A 60 -1.25 -26.62 19.25
CA PHE A 60 -0.49 -27.08 18.09
C PHE A 60 0.36 -25.97 17.45
N LEU A 61 0.44 -24.80 18.10
CA LEU A 61 1.27 -23.69 17.67
C LEU A 61 2.42 -23.52 18.67
N ALA A 62 3.64 -23.43 18.16
CA ALA A 62 4.78 -22.95 18.94
C ALA A 62 5.07 -21.52 18.51
N GLN A 63 5.14 -20.58 19.47
CA GLN A 63 5.63 -19.24 19.19
C GLN A 63 7.10 -19.35 18.77
N THR A 64 7.43 -18.81 17.61
CA THR A 64 8.82 -18.65 17.23
C THR A 64 9.35 -17.43 17.98
N VAL A 65 10.25 -17.66 18.92
CA VAL A 65 11.19 -16.61 19.35
C VAL A 65 11.87 -16.15 18.07
N ALA A 66 11.82 -14.86 17.76
CA ALA A 66 12.33 -14.31 16.52
C ALA A 66 13.75 -14.85 16.29
N VAL A 67 13.89 -15.76 15.33
CA VAL A 67 15.21 -16.17 14.86
C VAL A 67 15.79 -14.89 14.28
N VAL A 68 16.85 -14.38 14.92
CA VAL A 68 17.66 -13.31 14.35
C VAL A 68 18.26 -13.90 13.09
N LEU A 69 17.54 -13.74 11.96
CA LEU A 69 18.09 -14.04 10.65
C LEU A 69 19.41 -13.27 10.53
N PRO A 70 20.44 -13.84 9.89
CA PRO A 70 21.63 -13.07 9.58
C PRO A 70 21.20 -11.75 8.94
N SER A 71 21.72 -10.64 9.47
CA SER A 71 21.32 -9.30 9.05
C SER A 71 21.36 -9.22 7.53
N ALA A 72 20.22 -8.89 6.91
CA ALA A 72 20.21 -8.58 5.50
C ALA A 72 21.34 -7.57 5.20
N PRO A 73 22.02 -7.69 4.05
CA PRO A 73 23.03 -6.71 3.67
C PRO A 73 22.44 -5.30 3.80
N PRO A 74 23.22 -4.31 4.29
CA PRO A 74 22.71 -2.97 4.51
C PRO A 74 22.08 -2.46 3.20
N PRO A 75 20.94 -1.76 3.29
CA PRO A 75 20.27 -1.25 2.10
C PRO A 75 21.24 -0.41 1.28
N ALA A 76 21.21 -0.58 -0.03
CA ALA A 76 22.06 0.19 -0.93
C ALA A 76 21.85 1.69 -0.66
N PRO A 77 22.92 2.50 -0.64
CA PRO A 77 22.79 3.94 -0.41
C PRO A 77 21.92 4.56 -1.52
N PRO A 78 21.19 5.65 -1.21
CA PRO A 78 20.48 6.38 -2.23
C PRO A 78 21.46 6.93 -3.29
N PRO A 79 21.01 7.19 -4.52
CA PRO A 79 21.80 7.89 -5.53
C PRO A 79 22.46 9.17 -4.99
N MET A 80 23.57 9.58 -5.61
CA MET A 80 24.34 10.77 -5.21
C MET A 80 23.45 12.03 -5.11
N PRO A 81 23.54 12.87 -4.07
CA PRO A 81 22.79 14.13 -4.04
C PRO A 81 23.18 15.06 -5.19
N ASP A 82 22.27 15.95 -5.62
CA ASP A 82 22.61 17.02 -6.55
C ASP A 82 23.28 18.20 -5.83
N ASP A 83 24.23 18.85 -6.50
CA ASP A 83 24.93 20.03 -6.04
C ASP A 83 25.40 20.90 -7.24
N PRO A 84 26.00 22.09 -7.03
CA PRO A 84 26.46 22.95 -8.13
C PRO A 84 27.50 22.31 -9.05
N ASP A 85 28.32 21.40 -8.55
CA ASP A 85 29.37 20.72 -9.31
C ASP A 85 28.83 19.47 -10.03
N HIS A 86 27.76 18.88 -9.50
CA HIS A 86 27.08 17.69 -10.04
C HIS A 86 25.58 17.98 -10.25
N PRO A 87 25.24 18.86 -11.21
CA PRO A 87 23.86 19.28 -11.42
C PRO A 87 23.04 18.19 -12.13
N VAL A 88 21.72 18.25 -11.90
CA VAL A 88 20.74 17.54 -12.73
C VAL A 88 20.62 18.27 -14.07
N THR A 89 20.76 17.55 -15.19
CA THR A 89 20.68 18.13 -16.53
C THR A 89 19.60 17.49 -17.39
N VAL A 90 19.28 18.10 -18.53
CA VAL A 90 18.32 17.56 -19.49
C VAL A 90 18.99 17.50 -20.86
N VAL A 91 19.11 16.29 -21.42
CA VAL A 91 19.77 16.03 -22.70
C VAL A 91 18.88 15.11 -23.53
N GLY A 92 18.56 15.49 -24.77
CA GLY A 92 17.82 14.62 -25.70
C GLY A 92 16.47 14.15 -25.18
N GLY A 93 15.74 14.99 -24.43
CA GLY A 93 14.45 14.62 -23.83
C GLY A 93 14.55 13.66 -22.64
N LYS A 94 15.75 13.48 -22.07
CA LYS A 94 15.99 12.70 -20.85
C LYS A 94 16.52 13.60 -19.75
N ALA A 95 16.06 13.36 -18.52
CA ALA A 95 16.67 13.95 -17.34
C ALA A 95 17.83 13.07 -16.89
N ILE A 96 18.98 13.69 -16.67
CA ILE A 96 20.25 13.06 -16.36
C ILE A 96 20.62 13.39 -14.91
N ALA A 97 20.91 12.35 -14.14
CA ALA A 97 21.31 12.45 -12.76
C ALA A 97 22.75 13.01 -12.62
N PRO A 98 23.14 13.45 -11.41
CA PRO A 98 24.51 13.90 -11.09
C PRO A 98 25.63 12.93 -11.52
N ASP A 99 25.33 11.62 -11.56
CA ASP A 99 26.26 10.56 -11.96
C ASP A 99 26.26 10.26 -13.47
N GLY A 100 25.60 11.09 -14.28
CA GLY A 100 25.52 10.96 -15.73
C GLY A 100 24.48 9.95 -16.24
N ARG A 101 23.74 9.25 -15.36
CA ARG A 101 22.73 8.27 -15.78
C ARG A 101 21.38 8.93 -16.02
N ALA A 102 20.68 8.51 -17.07
CA ALA A 102 19.28 8.92 -17.28
C ALA A 102 18.35 8.28 -16.22
N PHE A 103 17.51 9.09 -15.58
CA PHE A 103 16.57 8.63 -14.54
C PHE A 103 15.10 8.83 -14.90
N ALA A 104 14.78 9.85 -15.70
CA ALA A 104 13.42 10.16 -16.14
C ALA A 104 13.39 10.65 -17.59
N SER A 105 12.20 10.64 -18.20
CA SER A 105 11.97 11.22 -19.53
C SER A 105 11.21 12.54 -19.39
N VAL A 106 11.48 13.49 -20.28
CA VAL A 106 10.65 14.67 -20.46
C VAL A 106 9.30 14.22 -21.02
N HIS A 107 8.21 14.71 -20.45
CA HIS A 107 6.86 14.49 -20.94
C HIS A 107 6.02 15.74 -20.74
N LYS A 108 5.45 16.28 -21.83
CA LYS A 108 4.73 17.56 -21.83
C LYS A 108 5.54 18.65 -21.10
N THR A 109 5.02 19.21 -20.02
CA THR A 109 5.60 20.31 -19.25
C THR A 109 6.45 19.84 -18.06
N GLY A 110 6.68 18.54 -17.89
CA GLY A 110 7.40 18.00 -16.75
C GLY A 110 8.15 16.72 -17.08
N PHE A 111 8.32 15.86 -16.08
CA PHE A 111 9.10 14.64 -16.15
C PHE A 111 8.29 13.45 -15.68
N TYR A 112 8.66 12.27 -16.16
CA TYR A 112 8.02 11.02 -15.78
C TYR A 112 9.02 9.87 -15.73
N THR A 113 8.85 9.01 -14.72
CA THR A 113 9.44 7.68 -14.68
C THR A 113 8.48 6.71 -13.97
N VAL A 114 8.38 5.48 -14.50
CA VAL A 114 7.65 4.39 -13.82
C VAL A 114 8.41 3.86 -12.61
N GLY A 115 9.67 4.24 -12.42
CA GLY A 115 10.59 3.64 -11.46
C GLY A 115 11.10 2.27 -11.90
N ARG A 116 11.83 1.57 -11.03
CA ARG A 116 12.42 0.25 -11.29
C ARG A 116 12.16 -0.74 -10.16
N THR A 117 11.98 -0.27 -8.93
CA THR A 117 11.88 -1.12 -7.75
C THR A 117 10.42 -1.31 -7.34
N SER A 118 9.88 -2.50 -7.56
CA SER A 118 8.57 -2.85 -7.02
C SER A 118 8.62 -3.04 -5.50
N LEU A 119 7.48 -2.86 -4.84
CA LEU A 119 7.36 -3.12 -3.41
C LEU A 119 7.71 -4.59 -3.07
N VAL A 120 7.35 -5.52 -3.96
CA VAL A 120 7.70 -6.94 -3.85
C VAL A 120 9.22 -7.14 -3.88
N ALA A 121 9.91 -6.51 -4.85
CA ALA A 121 11.36 -6.65 -4.98
C ALA A 121 12.10 -6.07 -3.78
N TRP A 122 11.63 -4.93 -3.25
CA TRP A 122 12.23 -4.35 -2.05
C TRP A 122 12.03 -5.24 -0.81
N LEU A 123 10.80 -5.73 -0.59
CA LEU A 123 10.48 -6.58 0.57
C LEU A 123 11.19 -7.94 0.58
N ALA A 124 11.73 -8.39 -0.56
CA ALA A 124 12.52 -9.62 -0.63
C ALA A 124 13.81 -9.55 0.21
N GLY A 125 14.36 -8.35 0.43
CA GLY A 125 15.56 -8.13 1.25
C GLY A 125 15.36 -7.19 2.44
N ASN A 126 14.15 -6.65 2.63
CA ASN A 126 13.87 -5.64 3.65
C ASN A 126 12.60 -6.05 4.41
N PRO A 127 12.66 -6.36 5.71
CA PRO A 127 11.46 -6.65 6.47
C PRO A 127 10.54 -5.42 6.50
N PRO A 128 9.21 -5.61 6.44
CA PRO A 128 8.28 -4.51 6.59
C PRO A 128 8.43 -3.88 7.99
N PRO A 129 8.04 -2.59 8.16
CA PRO A 129 7.99 -1.96 9.47
C PRO A 129 7.15 -2.80 10.45
N ALA A 130 7.60 -2.91 11.70
CA ALA A 130 7.03 -3.82 12.69
C ALA A 130 5.56 -3.53 13.04
N ASP A 131 5.12 -2.29 12.84
CA ASP A 131 3.75 -1.82 13.05
C ASP A 131 2.81 -2.15 11.87
N VAL A 132 3.34 -2.58 10.72
CA VAL A 132 2.56 -2.92 9.53
C VAL A 132 2.19 -4.41 9.54
N LYS A 133 0.89 -4.66 9.54
CA LYS A 133 0.28 -6.00 9.52
C LYS A 133 0.63 -6.75 8.22
N PRO A 134 1.03 -8.03 8.24
CA PRO A 134 1.34 -8.78 7.02
C PRO A 134 0.20 -8.88 6.02
N SER A 135 -1.05 -8.99 6.48
CA SER A 135 -2.26 -8.86 5.65
C SER A 135 -2.31 -7.53 4.90
N ALA A 136 -2.02 -6.42 5.59
CA ALA A 136 -1.93 -5.09 4.99
C ALA A 136 -0.75 -5.00 4.02
N VAL A 137 0.40 -5.62 4.32
CA VAL A 137 1.53 -5.73 3.38
C VAL A 137 1.10 -6.45 2.10
N ARG A 138 0.39 -7.59 2.20
CA ARG A 138 -0.11 -8.33 1.03
C ARG A 138 -1.09 -7.51 0.20
N VAL A 139 -2.05 -6.84 0.85
CA VAL A 139 -2.99 -5.93 0.20
C VAL A 139 -2.26 -4.79 -0.52
N VAL A 140 -1.36 -4.07 0.17
CA VAL A 140 -0.62 -2.95 -0.43
C VAL A 140 0.27 -3.42 -1.58
N ARG A 141 0.89 -4.60 -1.48
CA ARG A 141 1.65 -5.21 -2.58
C ARG A 141 0.77 -5.47 -3.81
N ALA A 142 -0.40 -6.08 -3.63
CA ALA A 142 -1.33 -6.33 -4.72
C ALA A 142 -1.74 -5.04 -5.43
N ILE A 143 -2.01 -3.97 -4.67
CA ILE A 143 -2.41 -2.67 -5.24
C ILE A 143 -1.25 -1.91 -5.86
N SER A 144 -0.04 -2.03 -5.33
CA SER A 144 1.13 -1.36 -5.91
C SER A 144 1.38 -1.74 -7.38
N ALA A 145 0.99 -2.95 -7.79
CA ALA A 145 1.08 -3.39 -9.19
C ALA A 145 0.14 -2.62 -10.15
N ASN A 146 -0.88 -1.95 -9.62
CA ASN A 146 -1.81 -1.12 -10.39
C ASN A 146 -1.41 0.36 -10.46
N GLU A 147 -0.41 0.79 -9.68
CA GLU A 147 -0.06 2.19 -9.46
C GLU A 147 1.35 2.50 -9.95
N GLY A 148 2.28 2.84 -9.04
CA GLY A 148 3.66 3.18 -9.34
C GLY A 148 4.66 2.33 -8.57
N LEU A 149 5.91 2.34 -9.02
CA LEU A 149 7.02 1.76 -8.26
C LEU A 149 7.55 2.75 -7.21
N LEU A 150 8.46 2.31 -6.34
CA LEU A 150 8.85 3.05 -5.13
C LEU A 150 9.48 4.43 -5.42
N GLU A 151 10.14 4.56 -6.56
CA GLU A 151 10.79 5.76 -7.06
C GLU A 151 10.09 6.37 -8.28
N ALA A 152 8.85 5.95 -8.57
CA ALA A 152 8.08 6.51 -9.67
C ALA A 152 7.77 7.99 -9.43
N ILE A 153 7.83 8.80 -10.49
CA ILE A 153 7.51 10.23 -10.44
C ILE A 153 6.67 10.63 -11.66
N ASN A 154 5.79 11.60 -11.47
CA ASN A 154 5.10 12.31 -12.53
C ASN A 154 5.00 13.79 -12.13
N SER A 155 5.50 14.71 -12.95
CA SER A 155 5.36 16.16 -12.73
C SER A 155 4.74 16.92 -13.89
N TYR A 156 4.07 16.22 -14.82
CA TYR A 156 3.56 16.83 -16.05
C TYR A 156 2.07 17.18 -16.01
N ASP A 157 1.27 16.53 -15.17
CA ASP A 157 -0.19 16.75 -15.13
C ASP A 157 -0.60 17.88 -14.17
N ASN A 158 -1.90 18.01 -13.90
CA ASN A 158 -2.45 19.05 -13.04
C ASN A 158 -2.12 18.88 -11.55
N SER A 159 -1.50 17.77 -11.14
CA SER A 159 -1.05 17.52 -9.77
C SER A 159 0.34 18.08 -9.47
N TYR A 160 1.07 18.57 -10.49
CA TYR A 160 2.40 19.20 -10.43
C TYR A 160 3.56 18.30 -9.99
N MET A 161 3.33 17.40 -9.03
CA MET A 161 4.23 16.33 -8.62
C MET A 161 3.39 15.21 -8.00
N SER A 162 3.65 13.99 -8.46
CA SER A 162 3.17 12.74 -7.92
C SER A 162 4.37 11.83 -7.70
N PHE A 163 4.40 11.12 -6.58
CA PHE A 163 5.55 10.33 -6.18
C PHE A 163 5.14 8.96 -5.62
N GLY A 164 5.91 7.94 -5.98
CA GLY A 164 5.98 6.68 -5.23
C GLY A 164 4.86 5.68 -5.48
N VAL A 165 4.73 4.73 -4.55
CA VAL A 165 3.99 3.48 -4.71
C VAL A 165 2.52 3.66 -5.09
N PHE A 166 1.85 4.70 -4.57
CA PHE A 166 0.47 5.05 -4.91
C PHE A 166 0.37 6.42 -5.59
N GLN A 167 1.46 6.93 -6.18
CA GLN A 167 1.51 8.22 -6.89
C GLN A 167 0.92 9.37 -6.04
N TRP A 168 1.41 9.51 -4.81
CA TRP A 168 0.97 10.54 -3.85
C TRP A 168 1.17 11.93 -4.46
N THR A 169 0.11 12.74 -4.51
CA THR A 169 0.09 13.99 -5.28
C THR A 169 0.26 15.25 -4.42
N CYS A 170 0.72 16.35 -5.01
CA CYS A 170 0.67 17.70 -4.40
C CYS A 170 -0.72 18.36 -4.45
N GLY A 171 -1.73 17.68 -5.03
CA GLY A 171 -3.08 18.22 -5.24
C GLY A 171 -3.15 19.19 -6.43
N PRO A 172 -4.28 19.25 -7.16
CA PRO A 172 -4.48 20.17 -8.27
C PRO A 172 -4.68 21.62 -7.79
N ALA A 173 -4.43 22.59 -8.67
CA ALA A 173 -4.70 24.01 -8.43
C ALA A 173 -4.36 24.48 -6.99
N THR A 174 -5.37 24.87 -6.21
CA THR A 174 -5.26 25.34 -4.81
C THR A 174 -5.44 24.23 -3.77
N ASP A 175 -5.73 23.01 -4.19
CA ASP A 175 -6.09 21.92 -3.30
C ASP A 175 -4.85 21.35 -2.60
N ALA A 176 -5.05 20.90 -1.36
CA ALA A 176 -4.08 20.12 -0.62
C ALA A 176 -3.91 18.72 -1.24
N GLY A 177 -2.72 18.15 -1.10
CA GLY A 177 -2.39 16.82 -1.64
C GLY A 177 -1.94 15.83 -0.57
N GLU A 178 -1.91 14.54 -0.91
CA GLU A 178 -1.46 13.47 0.00
C GLU A 178 0.08 13.40 0.12
N LEU A 179 0.83 13.91 -0.86
CA LEU A 179 2.30 13.91 -0.83
C LEU A 179 2.85 14.69 0.38
N PRO A 180 2.39 15.92 0.69
CA PRO A 180 2.74 16.60 1.93
C PRO A 180 2.46 15.81 3.20
N ALA A 181 1.36 15.05 3.26
CA ALA A 181 1.03 14.23 4.42
C ALA A 181 1.97 13.03 4.58
N LEU A 182 2.35 12.38 3.47
CA LEU A 182 3.39 11.35 3.45
C LEU A 182 4.73 11.93 3.94
N LEU A 183 5.14 13.08 3.42
CA LEU A 183 6.40 13.72 3.81
C LEU A 183 6.38 14.19 5.28
N ALA A 184 5.23 14.62 5.80
CA ALA A 184 5.05 14.90 7.22
C ALA A 184 5.16 13.63 8.09
N ALA A 185 4.71 12.48 7.58
CA ALA A 185 4.94 11.20 8.24
C ALA A 185 6.43 10.86 8.28
N LEU A 186 7.15 10.98 7.16
CA LEU A 186 8.61 10.78 7.12
C LEU A 186 9.34 11.72 8.08
N LYS A 187 9.03 13.02 8.05
CA LYS A 187 9.65 14.01 8.94
C LYS A 187 9.49 13.66 10.41
N ARG A 188 8.38 13.03 10.78
CA ARG A 188 8.10 12.60 12.15
C ARG A 188 8.81 11.29 12.51
N THR A 189 8.80 10.31 11.61
CA THR A 189 9.31 8.95 11.91
C THR A 189 10.79 8.77 11.61
N SER A 190 11.33 9.50 10.64
CA SER A 190 12.76 9.56 10.33
C SER A 190 13.16 11.00 9.92
N PRO A 191 13.36 11.90 10.89
CA PRO A 191 13.75 13.29 10.62
C PRO A 191 15.06 13.40 9.83
N ALA A 192 16.01 12.49 10.05
CA ALA A 192 17.28 12.44 9.34
C ALA A 192 17.09 12.11 7.85
N ALA A 193 16.25 11.10 7.53
CA ALA A 193 15.91 10.78 6.15
C ALA A 193 15.16 11.93 5.46
N PHE A 194 14.23 12.58 6.18
CA PHE A 194 13.57 13.77 5.65
C PHE A 194 14.58 14.89 5.35
N GLN A 195 15.53 15.14 6.25
CA GLN A 195 16.55 16.16 6.04
C GLN A 195 17.46 15.83 4.85
N ASP A 196 17.89 14.58 4.69
CA ASP A 196 18.71 14.15 3.54
C ASP A 196 17.94 14.22 2.22
N CYS A 197 16.70 13.74 2.19
CA CYS A 197 15.91 13.71 0.96
C CYS A 197 15.39 15.08 0.54
N PHE A 198 15.02 15.93 1.49
CA PHE A 198 14.19 17.11 1.21
C PHE A 198 14.62 18.36 1.99
N GLY A 199 14.78 18.26 3.31
CA GLY A 199 14.99 19.42 4.18
C GLY A 199 16.25 20.22 3.86
N ARG A 200 17.36 19.56 3.49
CA ARG A 200 18.60 20.22 3.04
C ARG A 200 18.43 21.10 1.80
N TYR A 201 17.36 20.89 1.04
CA TYR A 201 17.04 21.64 -0.17
C TYR A 201 15.95 22.70 0.04
N GLY A 202 15.62 23.00 1.30
CA GLY A 202 14.62 24.00 1.67
C GLY A 202 13.17 23.54 1.52
N LEU A 203 12.92 22.25 1.28
CA LEU A 203 11.57 21.70 1.24
C LEU A 203 11.09 21.34 2.65
N ASP A 204 9.89 21.78 2.99
CA ASP A 204 9.16 21.44 4.19
C ASP A 204 7.68 21.13 3.86
N VAL A 205 6.87 20.88 4.89
CA VAL A 205 5.47 20.48 4.79
C VAL A 205 4.60 21.26 5.78
N LYS A 206 3.36 21.54 5.35
CA LYS A 206 2.32 22.12 6.19
C LYS A 206 1.08 21.22 6.15
N THR A 207 0.74 20.63 7.28
CA THR A 207 -0.48 19.81 7.46
C THR A 207 -1.30 20.34 8.63
N SER A 208 -2.57 19.95 8.72
CA SER A 208 -3.45 20.29 9.86
C SER A 208 -3.13 19.54 11.15
N GLY A 209 -2.17 18.60 11.12
CA GLY A 209 -1.74 17.82 12.27
C GLY A 209 -1.12 16.47 11.89
N PRO A 210 -0.74 15.63 12.88
CA PRO A 210 -0.08 14.35 12.65
C PRO A 210 -0.94 13.30 11.93
N ALA A 211 -2.26 13.39 12.06
CA ALA A 211 -3.25 12.51 11.44
C ALA A 211 -3.80 13.04 10.12
N ALA A 212 -3.32 14.20 9.65
CA ALA A 212 -3.77 14.79 8.39
C ALA A 212 -3.47 13.85 7.23
N THR A 213 -4.45 13.69 6.34
CA THR A 213 -4.34 12.88 5.13
C THR A 213 -3.88 13.68 3.92
N THR A 214 -3.95 15.02 4.02
CA THR A 214 -3.49 15.96 3.01
C THR A 214 -2.77 17.15 3.64
N GLY A 215 -2.05 17.92 2.82
CA GLY A 215 -1.45 19.19 3.19
C GLY A 215 -0.85 19.94 2.00
N TYR A 216 0.10 20.82 2.29
CA TYR A 216 0.85 21.60 1.30
C TYR A 216 2.35 21.41 1.48
N LEU A 217 3.10 21.38 0.37
CA LEU A 217 4.55 21.54 0.43
C LEU A 217 4.89 23.01 0.73
N VAL A 218 6.02 23.22 1.37
CA VAL A 218 6.60 24.54 1.64
C VAL A 218 7.98 24.55 1.05
N LEU A 219 8.32 25.56 0.26
CA LEU A 219 9.65 25.68 -0.35
C LEU A 219 10.26 27.01 0.05
N ASN A 220 11.39 26.96 0.76
CA ASN A 220 12.09 28.14 1.28
C ASN A 220 11.16 29.07 2.08
N GLY A 221 10.30 28.48 2.93
CA GLY A 221 9.30 29.20 3.72
C GLY A 221 8.03 29.58 2.97
N VAL A 222 7.94 29.37 1.65
CA VAL A 222 6.76 29.71 0.85
C VAL A 222 5.85 28.48 0.68
N VAL A 223 4.60 28.59 1.14
CA VAL A 223 3.59 27.52 0.97
C VAL A 223 3.20 27.40 -0.51
N LEU A 224 3.25 26.19 -1.06
CA LEU A 224 2.87 25.88 -2.44
C LEU A 224 1.37 25.58 -2.56
N ASP A 225 0.54 26.57 -2.23
CA ASP A 225 -0.92 26.50 -2.15
C ASP A 225 -1.66 27.03 -3.39
N THR A 226 -0.94 27.38 -4.45
CA THR A 226 -1.52 27.80 -5.72
C THR A 226 -0.85 27.10 -6.89
N ALA A 227 -1.56 27.03 -8.02
CA ALA A 227 -1.05 26.53 -9.28
C ALA A 227 0.32 27.13 -9.64
N ALA A 228 0.43 28.46 -9.59
CA ALA A 228 1.66 29.18 -9.94
C ALA A 228 2.83 28.82 -9.02
N ARG A 229 2.59 28.69 -7.72
CA ARG A 229 3.63 28.31 -6.76
C ARG A 229 4.08 26.85 -6.97
N LYS A 230 3.15 25.94 -7.25
CA LYS A 230 3.46 24.52 -7.52
C LYS A 230 4.23 24.29 -8.82
N LEU A 231 4.23 25.21 -9.79
CA LEU A 231 4.98 25.07 -11.05
C LEU A 231 6.48 24.81 -10.85
N GLN A 232 7.06 25.28 -9.74
CA GLN A 232 8.47 25.05 -9.42
C GLN A 232 8.82 23.56 -9.34
N LEU A 233 7.86 22.70 -8.97
CA LEU A 233 8.06 21.26 -8.84
C LEU A 233 8.19 20.54 -10.19
N ARG A 234 7.89 21.22 -11.31
CA ARG A 234 8.02 20.64 -12.66
C ARG A 234 9.47 20.53 -13.13
N GLY A 235 10.41 21.20 -12.46
CA GLY A 235 11.83 21.19 -12.83
C GLY A 235 12.49 19.81 -12.65
N ALA A 236 13.50 19.54 -13.49
CA ALA A 236 14.25 18.28 -13.46
C ALA A 236 14.88 18.01 -12.09
N THR A 237 15.34 19.06 -11.40
CA THR A 237 15.92 18.98 -10.06
C THR A 237 14.95 18.41 -9.03
N TRP A 238 13.69 18.85 -9.02
CA TRP A 238 12.69 18.29 -8.10
C TRP A 238 12.29 16.87 -8.48
N ALA A 239 12.14 16.59 -9.78
CA ALA A 239 11.94 15.22 -10.26
C ALA A 239 13.06 14.29 -9.78
N TYR A 240 14.32 14.74 -9.84
CA TYR A 240 15.48 14.00 -9.36
C TYR A 240 15.44 13.76 -7.85
N ARG A 241 15.20 14.79 -7.05
CA ARG A 241 15.18 14.69 -5.58
C ARG A 241 14.10 13.73 -5.08
N PHE A 242 12.91 13.77 -5.68
CA PHE A 242 11.87 12.77 -5.38
C PHE A 242 12.26 11.37 -5.85
N TRP A 243 12.78 11.22 -7.07
CA TRP A 243 13.27 9.93 -7.55
C TRP A 243 14.34 9.34 -6.63
N ARG A 244 15.36 10.13 -6.25
CA ARG A 244 16.42 9.78 -5.29
C ARG A 244 15.82 9.36 -3.94
N ALA A 245 14.86 10.11 -3.42
CA ALA A 245 14.18 9.76 -2.16
C ALA A 245 13.49 8.39 -2.25
N GLY A 246 12.96 8.02 -3.42
CA GLY A 246 12.42 6.69 -3.68
C GLY A 246 13.42 5.53 -3.57
N HIS A 247 14.72 5.80 -3.49
CA HIS A 247 15.75 4.81 -3.18
C HIS A 247 16.12 4.75 -1.69
N HIS A 248 15.72 5.73 -0.89
CA HIS A 248 16.06 5.78 0.53
C HIS A 248 15.24 4.73 1.32
N HIS A 249 15.91 3.92 2.14
CA HIS A 249 15.28 2.85 2.92
C HIS A 249 14.08 3.36 3.74
N ASP A 250 14.30 4.40 4.54
CA ASP A 250 13.24 4.96 5.40
C ASP A 250 12.09 5.58 4.62
N MET A 251 12.36 6.12 3.42
CA MET A 251 11.29 6.62 2.55
C MET A 251 10.43 5.47 2.04
N ARG A 252 11.03 4.34 1.64
CA ARG A 252 10.30 3.14 1.20
C ARG A 252 9.47 2.54 2.33
N ALA A 253 10.05 2.46 3.53
CA ALA A 253 9.34 2.06 4.74
C ALA A 253 8.16 3.00 5.05
N CYS A 254 8.38 4.32 5.00
CA CYS A 254 7.34 5.32 5.22
C CYS A 254 6.20 5.20 4.20
N GLN A 255 6.52 4.99 2.91
CA GLN A 255 5.52 4.75 1.87
C GLN A 255 4.65 3.54 2.18
N LEU A 256 5.24 2.42 2.63
CA LEU A 256 4.50 1.23 3.02
C LEU A 256 3.58 1.49 4.23
N THR A 257 4.10 2.09 5.30
CA THR A 257 3.31 2.42 6.49
C THR A 257 2.16 3.36 6.15
N PHE A 258 2.42 4.39 5.33
CA PHE A 258 1.41 5.35 4.91
C PHE A 258 0.34 4.72 4.01
N ALA A 259 0.73 3.83 3.09
CA ALA A 259 -0.17 3.05 2.26
C ALA A 259 -1.04 2.10 3.11
N ALA A 260 -0.46 1.38 4.07
CA ALA A 260 -1.21 0.50 4.97
C ALA A 260 -2.20 1.29 5.83
N GLY A 261 -1.78 2.45 6.35
CA GLY A 261 -2.65 3.35 7.11
C GLY A 261 -3.84 3.90 6.31
N ARG A 262 -3.75 3.95 4.97
CA ARG A 262 -4.87 4.34 4.10
C ARG A 262 -6.06 3.39 4.21
N ILE A 263 -5.82 2.10 4.47
CA ILE A 263 -6.88 1.09 4.57
C ILE A 263 -7.88 1.45 5.68
N ASN A 264 -7.38 1.93 6.82
CA ASN A 264 -8.22 2.34 7.96
C ASN A 264 -9.18 3.49 7.62
N ARG A 265 -8.90 4.29 6.58
CA ARG A 265 -9.73 5.44 6.22
C ARG A 265 -11.08 5.05 5.63
N PHE A 266 -11.22 3.85 5.08
CA PHE A 266 -12.47 3.40 4.46
C PHE A 266 -13.13 2.23 5.16
N LEU A 267 -12.42 1.48 6.01
CA LEU A 267 -13.00 0.29 6.66
C LEU A 267 -14.23 0.60 7.52
N ASP A 268 -14.27 1.80 8.12
CA ASP A 268 -15.39 2.28 8.94
C ASP A 268 -16.40 3.12 8.17
N ALA A 269 -16.13 3.41 6.89
CA ALA A 269 -17.13 4.03 6.03
C ALA A 269 -18.34 3.10 5.92
N LYS A 270 -19.54 3.69 5.89
CA LYS A 270 -20.79 2.92 5.77
C LYS A 270 -21.20 2.80 4.31
N ALA A 271 -21.54 1.59 3.89
CA ALA A 271 -22.23 1.30 2.64
C ALA A 271 -23.47 0.46 2.96
N ALA A 272 -24.62 0.89 2.46
CA ALA A 272 -25.93 0.31 2.82
C ALA A 272 -26.14 0.21 4.35
N GLY A 273 -25.72 1.23 5.10
CA GLY A 273 -25.87 1.29 6.57
C GLY A 273 -24.87 0.46 7.38
N VAL A 274 -24.09 -0.41 6.73
CA VAL A 274 -23.12 -1.33 7.37
C VAL A 274 -21.69 -0.91 7.01
N ALA A 275 -20.75 -1.04 7.94
CA ALA A 275 -19.34 -0.67 7.72
C ALA A 275 -18.69 -1.56 6.63
N VAL A 276 -17.82 -0.98 5.79
CA VAL A 276 -17.10 -1.72 4.71
C VAL A 276 -16.42 -2.98 5.26
N ARG A 277 -15.78 -2.89 6.44
CA ARG A 277 -15.09 -4.01 7.09
C ARG A 277 -15.98 -5.22 7.43
N ARG A 278 -17.31 -5.09 7.37
CA ARG A 278 -18.23 -6.22 7.60
C ARG A 278 -18.56 -6.94 6.30
N TRP A 279 -18.60 -6.18 5.19
CA TRP A 279 -18.83 -6.71 3.85
C TRP A 279 -17.59 -7.42 3.32
N PHE A 280 -16.44 -6.74 3.33
CA PHE A 280 -15.16 -7.28 2.87
C PHE A 280 -14.24 -7.57 4.04
N THR A 281 -13.87 -8.83 4.16
CA THR A 281 -12.96 -9.33 5.21
C THR A 281 -11.86 -10.23 4.63
N SER A 282 -11.91 -10.55 3.34
CA SER A 282 -10.80 -11.15 2.60
C SER A 282 -9.76 -10.10 2.20
N GLU A 283 -8.51 -10.52 2.01
CA GLU A 283 -7.47 -9.63 1.49
C GLU A 283 -7.80 -9.18 0.07
N GLN A 284 -8.37 -10.06 -0.76
CA GLN A 284 -8.85 -9.73 -2.10
C GLN A 284 -9.92 -8.62 -2.08
N GLY A 285 -10.95 -8.75 -1.25
CA GLY A 285 -12.02 -7.77 -1.13
C GLY A 285 -11.48 -6.40 -0.68
N VAL A 286 -10.64 -6.39 0.37
CA VAL A 286 -10.03 -5.16 0.87
C VAL A 286 -9.07 -4.54 -0.15
N ALA A 287 -8.33 -5.34 -0.91
CA ALA A 287 -7.51 -4.84 -2.02
C ALA A 287 -8.38 -4.14 -3.08
N LEU A 288 -9.47 -4.76 -3.53
CA LEU A 288 -10.36 -4.15 -4.53
C LEU A 288 -10.93 -2.79 -4.06
N VAL A 289 -11.28 -2.68 -2.78
CA VAL A 289 -11.74 -1.42 -2.20
C VAL A 289 -10.61 -0.39 -2.11
N LEU A 290 -9.42 -0.80 -1.66
CA LEU A 290 -8.25 0.08 -1.63
C LEU A 290 -7.90 0.59 -3.03
N ASP A 291 -8.00 -0.27 -4.06
CA ASP A 291 -7.76 0.06 -5.46
C ASP A 291 -8.66 1.20 -5.95
N GLU A 292 -9.98 1.08 -5.72
CA GLU A 292 -10.93 2.15 -6.03
C GLU A 292 -10.69 3.36 -5.12
N HIS A 293 -10.33 3.17 -3.84
CA HIS A 293 -10.08 4.28 -2.94
C HIS A 293 -8.82 5.09 -3.30
N VAL A 294 -7.81 4.46 -3.90
CA VAL A 294 -6.62 5.16 -4.41
C VAL A 294 -6.98 5.98 -5.64
N ASN A 295 -7.75 5.41 -6.58
CA ASN A 295 -8.07 6.09 -7.84
C ASN A 295 -9.22 7.11 -7.72
N ARG A 296 -10.25 6.77 -6.93
CA ARG A 296 -11.58 7.40 -6.86
C ARG A 296 -12.23 7.20 -5.47
N PRO A 297 -11.68 7.79 -4.39
CA PRO A 297 -12.16 7.56 -3.02
C PRO A 297 -13.66 7.81 -2.81
N GLY A 298 -14.22 8.85 -3.43
CA GLY A 298 -15.64 9.19 -3.31
C GLY A 298 -16.61 8.18 -3.94
N HIS A 299 -16.14 7.28 -4.81
CA HIS A 299 -17.00 6.30 -5.48
C HIS A 299 -17.26 5.06 -4.62
N VAL A 300 -16.33 4.70 -3.73
CA VAL A 300 -16.38 3.46 -2.94
C VAL A 300 -17.75 3.19 -2.28
N PRO A 301 -18.37 4.15 -1.54
CA PRO A 301 -19.64 3.86 -0.87
C PRO A 301 -20.78 3.55 -1.85
N GLY A 302 -20.86 4.30 -2.96
CA GLY A 302 -21.88 4.13 -3.99
C GLY A 302 -21.70 2.83 -4.76
N THR A 303 -20.46 2.55 -5.18
CA THR A 303 -20.11 1.31 -5.88
C THR A 303 -20.43 0.07 -5.04
N LEU A 304 -20.11 0.10 -3.75
CA LEU A 304 -20.43 -0.99 -2.83
C LEU A 304 -21.95 -1.12 -2.60
N ALA A 305 -22.67 -0.02 -2.43
CA ALA A 305 -24.14 -0.06 -2.31
C ALA A 305 -24.81 -0.68 -3.55
N THR A 306 -24.34 -0.34 -4.75
CA THR A 306 -24.82 -0.96 -6.00
C THR A 306 -24.53 -2.47 -6.03
N ALA A 307 -23.34 -2.89 -5.60
CA ALA A 307 -22.98 -4.30 -5.55
C ALA A 307 -23.84 -5.10 -4.56
N ILE A 308 -24.07 -4.55 -3.35
CA ILE A 308 -24.93 -5.14 -2.31
C ILE A 308 -26.36 -5.30 -2.83
N ALA A 309 -26.92 -4.24 -3.43
CA ALA A 309 -28.27 -4.28 -4.00
C ALA A 309 -28.39 -5.33 -5.10
N ARG A 310 -27.36 -5.47 -5.95
CA ARG A 310 -27.33 -6.45 -7.05
C ARG A 310 -27.39 -7.90 -6.57
N ILE A 311 -26.84 -8.21 -5.40
CA ILE A 311 -26.89 -9.57 -4.83
C ILE A 311 -28.04 -9.75 -3.83
N GLY A 312 -28.86 -8.72 -3.61
CA GLY A 312 -29.99 -8.74 -2.67
C GLY A 312 -29.57 -8.93 -1.20
N ALA A 313 -28.38 -8.48 -0.82
CA ALA A 313 -27.84 -8.67 0.53
C ALA A 313 -28.28 -7.58 1.51
N GLN A 314 -28.45 -7.97 2.79
CA GLN A 314 -28.81 -7.05 3.88
C GLN A 314 -27.84 -7.11 5.06
N ASP A 315 -27.33 -8.30 5.41
CA ASP A 315 -26.42 -8.51 6.53
C ASP A 315 -25.33 -9.54 6.18
N PRO A 316 -24.03 -9.17 6.31
CA PRO A 316 -22.93 -10.10 6.05
C PRO A 316 -22.46 -10.90 7.29
N THR A 317 -23.16 -10.82 8.43
CA THR A 317 -22.70 -11.39 9.71
C THR A 317 -22.40 -12.89 9.65
N ASN A 318 -23.22 -13.67 8.95
CA ASN A 318 -23.05 -15.13 8.82
C ASN A 318 -22.50 -15.58 7.46
N TRP A 319 -21.94 -14.66 6.69
CA TRP A 319 -21.39 -14.97 5.37
C TRP A 319 -20.21 -15.93 5.43
N LYS A 320 -20.11 -16.75 4.39
CA LYS A 320 -18.96 -17.61 4.09
C LYS A 320 -18.13 -17.00 2.95
N THR A 321 -16.99 -17.62 2.62
CA THR A 321 -16.14 -17.23 1.47
C THR A 321 -16.94 -17.10 0.18
N ALA A 322 -17.85 -18.04 -0.10
CA ALA A 322 -18.69 -17.99 -1.31
C ALA A 322 -19.62 -16.76 -1.36
N ASP A 323 -20.11 -16.26 -0.22
CA ASP A 323 -20.96 -15.08 -0.18
C ASP A 323 -20.16 -13.80 -0.47
N GLU A 324 -18.98 -13.66 0.14
CA GLU A 324 -18.08 -12.55 -0.15
C GLU A 324 -17.60 -12.59 -1.61
N ALA A 325 -17.32 -13.77 -2.17
CA ALA A 325 -16.98 -13.93 -3.58
C ALA A 325 -18.10 -13.43 -4.53
N ARG A 326 -19.37 -13.70 -4.20
CA ARG A 326 -20.51 -13.14 -4.95
C ARG A 326 -20.54 -11.61 -4.88
N LEU A 327 -20.27 -11.03 -3.71
CA LEU A 327 -20.18 -9.58 -3.57
C LEU A 327 -19.00 -9.00 -4.34
N ILE A 328 -17.82 -9.64 -4.30
CA ILE A 328 -16.63 -9.24 -5.06
C ILE A 328 -16.95 -9.18 -6.56
N ALA A 329 -17.58 -10.22 -7.11
CA ALA A 329 -17.99 -10.24 -8.51
C ALA A 329 -18.95 -9.09 -8.85
N ALA A 330 -19.96 -8.84 -8.00
CA ALA A 330 -20.88 -7.72 -8.18
C ALA A 330 -20.19 -6.35 -8.05
N TYR A 331 -19.21 -6.22 -7.15
CA TYR A 331 -18.44 -5.01 -6.94
C TYR A 331 -17.53 -4.70 -8.12
N VAL A 332 -16.82 -5.69 -8.68
CA VAL A 332 -16.04 -5.53 -9.92
C VAL A 332 -16.92 -5.05 -11.08
N LEU A 333 -18.13 -5.61 -11.22
CA LEU A 333 -19.08 -5.16 -12.24
C LEU A 333 -19.59 -3.72 -11.98
N ALA A 334 -19.86 -3.35 -10.73
CA ALA A 334 -20.29 -2.01 -10.36
C ALA A 334 -19.18 -0.97 -10.63
N ARG A 335 -17.92 -1.30 -10.31
CA ARG A 335 -16.74 -0.46 -10.56
C ARG A 335 -16.59 -0.10 -12.03
N LYS A 336 -16.91 -1.03 -12.95
CA LYS A 336 -16.88 -0.80 -14.40
C LYS A 336 -17.80 0.36 -14.85
N ALA A 337 -18.86 0.65 -14.11
CA ALA A 337 -19.80 1.74 -14.41
C ALA A 337 -19.34 3.10 -13.88
N THR A 338 -18.18 3.18 -13.20
CA THR A 338 -17.61 4.43 -12.69
C THR A 338 -16.62 5.06 -13.68
N ASN A 339 -16.10 6.24 -13.36
CA ASN A 339 -15.02 6.89 -14.11
C ASN A 339 -13.61 6.49 -13.62
N MET A 340 -13.52 5.35 -12.91
CA MET A 340 -12.25 4.76 -12.50
C MET A 340 -11.42 4.40 -13.73
N THR A 341 -10.11 4.62 -13.66
CA THR A 341 -9.18 4.28 -14.75
C THR A 341 -8.97 2.76 -14.82
N HIS A 342 -9.19 2.15 -15.99
CA HIS A 342 -8.97 0.72 -16.27
C HIS A 342 -9.54 -0.23 -15.18
N PRO A 343 -10.84 -0.13 -14.83
CA PRO A 343 -11.39 -0.83 -13.67
C PRO A 343 -11.28 -2.36 -13.79
N MET A 344 -11.46 -2.91 -15.00
CA MET A 344 -11.37 -4.36 -15.23
C MET A 344 -9.93 -4.88 -15.19
N PRO A 345 -8.96 -4.35 -15.99
CA PRO A 345 -7.57 -4.82 -15.92
C PRO A 345 -6.94 -4.70 -14.52
N ARG A 346 -7.34 -3.69 -13.75
CA ARG A 346 -6.86 -3.52 -12.37
C ARG A 346 -7.41 -4.57 -11.41
N ALA A 347 -8.69 -4.93 -11.56
CA ALA A 347 -9.30 -6.01 -10.79
C ALA A 347 -8.73 -7.38 -11.17
N GLU A 348 -8.46 -7.61 -12.46
CA GLU A 348 -7.81 -8.84 -12.96
C GLU A 348 -6.43 -9.05 -12.33
N ARG A 349 -5.58 -8.02 -12.26
CA ARG A 349 -4.28 -8.13 -11.59
C ARG A 349 -4.37 -8.47 -10.10
N ILE A 350 -5.43 -8.02 -9.42
CA ILE A 350 -5.69 -8.40 -8.02
C ILE A 350 -6.14 -9.86 -7.94
N ALA A 351 -6.96 -10.33 -8.88
CA ALA A 351 -7.34 -11.74 -8.97
C ALA A 351 -6.13 -12.64 -9.31
N ASP A 352 -5.22 -12.18 -10.17
CA ASP A 352 -3.98 -12.90 -10.46
C ASP A 352 -3.10 -13.06 -9.22
N ALA A 353 -3.08 -12.07 -8.32
CA ALA A 353 -2.38 -12.18 -7.04
C ALA A 353 -2.96 -13.30 -6.15
N VAL A 354 -4.28 -13.53 -6.21
CA VAL A 354 -4.95 -14.68 -5.57
C VAL A 354 -4.56 -15.99 -6.24
N ASN A 355 -4.62 -16.05 -7.58
CA ASN A 355 -4.22 -17.24 -8.34
C ASN A 355 -2.76 -17.63 -8.10
N GLN A 356 -1.88 -16.64 -7.88
CA GLN A 356 -0.47 -16.82 -7.54
C GLN A 356 -0.23 -17.11 -6.05
N ASN A 357 -1.30 -17.22 -5.24
CA ASN A 357 -1.23 -17.43 -3.80
C ASN A 357 -0.42 -16.37 -3.04
N THR A 358 -0.42 -15.12 -3.54
CA THR A 358 0.24 -13.97 -2.89
C THR A 358 -0.74 -13.08 -2.15
N LEU A 359 -2.04 -13.33 -2.32
CA LEU A 359 -3.17 -12.67 -1.69
C LEU A 359 -4.25 -13.73 -1.39
N SER A 360 -4.95 -13.64 -0.26
CA SER A 360 -6.03 -14.57 0.10
C SER A 360 -7.42 -14.01 -0.25
N ASP A 361 -8.27 -14.86 -0.82
CA ASP A 361 -9.70 -14.62 -1.04
C ASP A 361 -10.58 -15.22 0.06
N ASP A 362 -9.99 -15.93 1.04
CA ASP A 362 -10.73 -16.48 2.17
C ASP A 362 -11.38 -15.36 2.97
N ARG A 363 -12.67 -15.53 3.31
CA ARG A 363 -13.37 -14.62 4.21
C ARG A 363 -12.65 -14.57 5.56
N GLY A 364 -12.38 -13.36 6.03
CA GLY A 364 -11.66 -13.14 7.29
C GLY A 364 -10.15 -13.29 7.19
N SER A 365 -9.56 -13.40 6.00
CA SER A 365 -8.10 -13.43 5.84
C SER A 365 -7.43 -12.07 6.05
N PHE A 366 -8.16 -10.96 5.87
CA PHE A 366 -7.67 -9.63 6.17
C PHE A 366 -7.84 -9.30 7.66
N MET A 367 -6.72 -9.05 8.33
CA MET A 367 -6.64 -8.81 9.78
C MET A 367 -5.83 -7.55 10.07
N ILE A 368 -6.38 -6.57 10.78
CA ILE A 368 -5.65 -5.35 11.20
C ILE A 368 -5.71 -5.11 12.69
#